data_AF-A0A7C3G186-F1
#
_entry.id   AF-A0A7C3G186-F1
#
_cell.length_a   1.000
_cell.length_b   1.000
_cell.length_c   1.000
_cell.angle_alpha   90.00
_cell.angle_beta   90.00
_cell.angle_gamma   90.00
#
_symmetry.space_group_name_H-M   'P 1'
#
loop_
_entity.id
_entity.type
_entity.pdbx_description
1 polymer ?
#
loop_
_entity_poly.entity_id
_entity_poly.type
_entity_poly.pdbx_seq_one_letter_code
_entity_poly.pdbx_strand_id
1 'polypeptide(L)'
;MEQLKEEYGDEMSFVYRHFPLKSIHDKAVLASEAAEAAGEQDAFWEYHQVLYANFDEWAGLSQEEAIKKFIDYAKAVNLDVDQFTEALNEGRYTQKIEDAYQAAAEAGLGGTPTIFVNGYLFPSQQLPMNKEGIDLFLNIIRLMENQYDAPKQVLDLSKKYQATVSTEKGDIVFDLFADTAPVNANSFAFLAEKGWYDNGSFHRVLPDFMAQGGDPTGIGVGWPGYRCGDEVTSERDFSEAGMVAMANSGPNTNGAQFFITYGPTPHLNEGFTIIGQVVSGQDVVESLTPRNPEQQPDFAGDKILSVTVTEKK
;
A
#
# COMPACT_ATOMS: atom_id res chain seq x y z
N MET A 1 12.18 8.00 -1.10
CA MET A 1 11.89 8.29 0.32
C MET A 1 10.95 9.46 0.50
N GLU A 2 11.28 10.66 -0.01
CA GLU A 2 10.38 11.82 0.08
C GLU A 2 9.00 11.55 -0.53
N GLN A 3 8.96 10.95 -1.72
CA GLN A 3 7.71 10.54 -2.38
C GLN A 3 6.84 9.60 -1.52
N LEU A 4 7.45 8.67 -0.78
CA LEU A 4 6.71 7.75 0.09
C LEU A 4 6.21 8.45 1.35
N LYS A 5 7.00 9.39 1.90
CA LYS A 5 6.56 10.20 3.05
C LYS A 5 5.40 11.12 2.70
N GLU A 6 5.40 11.70 1.50
CA GLU A 6 4.31 12.55 1.01
C GLU A 6 2.99 11.76 0.89
N GLU A 7 3.06 10.52 0.44
CA GLU A 7 1.87 9.69 0.24
C GLU A 7 1.34 9.03 1.52
N TYR A 8 2.23 8.42 2.30
CA TYR A 8 1.83 7.61 3.45
C TYR A 8 1.83 8.41 4.77
N GLY A 9 2.45 9.59 4.82
CA GLY A 9 2.45 10.44 6.00
C GLY A 9 2.77 9.68 7.29
N ASP A 10 1.86 9.75 8.25
CA ASP A 10 1.99 9.11 9.56
C ASP A 10 1.80 7.58 9.55
N GLU A 11 1.29 7.00 8.46
CA GLU A 11 1.16 5.53 8.32
C GLU A 11 2.51 4.86 8.04
N MET A 12 3.53 5.63 7.63
CA MET A 12 4.86 5.13 7.34
C MET A 12 5.84 5.44 8.47
N SER A 13 6.44 4.38 9.03
CA SER A 13 7.68 4.50 9.81
C SER A 13 8.88 4.18 8.93
N PHE A 14 9.86 5.09 8.88
CA PHE A 14 11.11 4.85 8.19
C PHE A 14 12.25 4.64 9.18
N VAL A 15 12.93 3.50 9.05
CA VAL A 15 14.05 3.13 9.90
C VAL A 15 15.29 2.92 9.04
N TYR A 16 16.31 3.75 9.26
CA TYR A 16 17.63 3.59 8.67
C TYR A 16 18.57 2.82 9.63
N ARG A 17 19.41 1.96 9.06
CA ARG A 17 20.46 1.22 9.77
C ARG A 17 21.72 1.21 8.92
N HIS A 18 22.85 1.51 9.54
CA HIS A 18 24.15 1.50 8.86
C HIS A 18 24.55 0.07 8.48
N PHE A 19 25.09 -0.07 7.27
CA PHE A 19 25.76 -1.30 6.82
C PHE A 19 27.00 -0.93 5.98
N PRO A 20 28.03 -0.33 6.60
CA PRO A 20 29.22 0.09 5.87
C PRO A 20 29.95 -1.13 5.28
N LEU A 21 30.15 -1.14 3.96
CA LEU A 21 30.84 -2.24 3.26
C LEU A 21 32.36 -2.11 3.40
N LYS A 22 32.87 -2.38 4.61
CA LYS A 22 34.27 -2.20 5.03
C LYS A 22 35.30 -2.92 4.12
N SER A 23 34.90 -3.99 3.45
CA SER A 23 35.75 -4.79 2.57
C SER A 23 36.07 -4.13 1.23
N ILE A 24 35.23 -3.19 0.79
CA ILE A 24 35.36 -2.53 -0.52
C ILE A 24 35.44 -1.00 -0.41
N HIS A 25 35.10 -0.44 0.75
CA HIS A 25 35.14 1.00 1.04
C HIS A 25 35.80 1.24 2.40
N ASP A 26 37.08 1.61 2.39
CA ASP A 26 37.87 1.81 3.61
C ASP A 26 37.43 3.05 4.42
N LYS A 27 36.71 4.00 3.79
CA LYS A 27 36.09 5.17 4.46
C LYS A 27 34.62 4.99 4.82
N ALA A 28 34.02 3.83 4.62
CA ALA A 28 32.58 3.65 4.85
C ALA A 28 32.18 3.93 6.30
N VAL A 29 32.97 3.48 7.28
CA VAL A 29 32.70 3.75 8.71
C VAL A 29 32.85 5.25 9.02
N LEU A 30 33.89 5.89 8.48
CA LEU A 30 34.11 7.32 8.69
C LEU A 30 32.98 8.18 8.07
N ALA A 31 32.49 7.80 6.89
CA ALA A 31 31.35 8.47 6.27
C ALA A 31 30.05 8.27 7.07
N SER A 32 29.82 7.07 7.61
CA SER A 32 28.71 6.79 8.54
C SER A 32 28.81 7.64 9.81
N GLU A 33 30.01 7.76 10.39
CA GLU A 33 30.27 8.58 11.58
C GLU A 33 29.97 10.06 11.31
N ALA A 34 30.44 10.59 10.17
CA ALA A 34 30.17 11.95 9.74
C ALA A 34 28.66 12.22 9.54
N ALA A 35 27.91 11.27 8.98
CA ALA A 35 26.46 11.39 8.86
C ALA A 35 25.76 11.44 10.22
N GLU A 36 26.20 10.63 11.19
CA GLU A 36 25.66 10.64 12.56
C GLU A 36 26.02 11.92 13.32
N ALA A 37 27.24 12.44 13.16
CA ALA A 37 27.65 13.73 13.72
C ALA A 37 26.80 14.89 13.21
N ALA A 38 26.46 14.91 11.92
CA ALA A 38 25.47 15.85 11.38
C ALA A 38 24.06 15.58 11.92
N GLY A 39 23.71 14.31 12.18
CA GLY A 39 22.46 13.92 12.81
C GLY A 39 22.27 14.44 14.24
N GLU A 40 23.36 14.68 14.98
CA GLU A 40 23.32 15.36 16.30
C GLU A 40 22.77 16.79 16.19
N GLN A 41 22.84 17.38 15.00
CA GLN A 41 22.41 18.73 14.66
C GLN A 41 21.17 18.74 13.75
N ASP A 42 20.38 17.66 13.78
CA ASP A 42 19.17 17.45 12.97
C ASP A 42 19.40 17.44 11.43
N ALA A 43 20.65 17.31 10.99
CA ALA A 43 21.05 17.42 9.58
C ALA A 43 21.48 16.09 8.93
N PHE A 44 21.10 14.94 9.53
CA PHE A 44 21.51 13.62 9.06
C PHE A 44 21.28 13.42 7.55
N TRP A 45 20.05 13.69 7.06
CA TRP A 45 19.67 13.43 5.67
C TRP A 45 20.29 14.41 4.69
N GLU A 46 20.35 15.69 5.05
CA GLU A 46 21.00 16.73 4.24
C GLU A 46 22.48 16.39 4.05
N TYR A 47 23.19 16.09 5.15
CA TYR A 47 24.61 15.75 5.10
C TYR A 47 24.87 14.40 4.43
N HIS A 48 24.01 13.39 4.66
CA HIS A 48 24.08 12.11 3.97
C HIS A 48 23.96 12.29 2.44
N GLN A 49 23.07 13.15 1.95
CA GLN A 49 22.99 13.45 0.51
C GLN A 49 24.27 14.10 -0.02
N VAL A 50 24.88 15.01 0.74
CA VAL A 50 26.17 15.64 0.37
C VAL A 50 27.28 14.59 0.24
N LEU A 51 27.39 13.64 1.18
CA LEU A 51 28.38 12.57 1.09
C LEU A 51 28.22 11.74 -0.19
N TYR A 52 27.00 11.32 -0.53
CA TYR A 52 26.73 10.51 -1.72
C TYR A 52 26.91 11.30 -3.02
N ALA A 53 26.44 12.54 -3.08
CA ALA A 53 26.53 13.39 -4.26
C ALA A 53 27.98 13.70 -4.65
N ASN A 54 28.90 13.69 -3.66
CA ASN A 54 30.31 14.00 -3.86
C ASN A 54 31.23 12.79 -3.64
N PHE A 55 30.72 11.56 -3.74
CA PHE A 55 31.47 10.32 -3.48
C PHE A 55 32.85 10.29 -4.16
N ASP A 56 32.91 10.66 -5.44
CA ASP A 56 34.14 10.65 -6.24
C ASP A 56 35.21 11.62 -5.73
N GLU A 57 34.85 12.64 -4.94
CA GLU A 57 35.79 13.62 -4.41
C GLU A 57 36.55 13.13 -3.18
N TRP A 58 35.98 12.18 -2.42
CA TRP A 58 36.53 11.78 -1.12
C TRP A 58 36.83 10.28 -1.00
N ALA A 59 36.21 9.42 -1.81
CA ALA A 59 36.37 7.97 -1.70
C ALA A 59 37.84 7.51 -1.89
N GLY A 60 38.59 8.19 -2.76
CA GLY A 60 40.00 7.89 -3.04
C GLY A 60 41.01 8.58 -2.12
N LEU A 61 40.57 9.45 -1.21
CA LEU A 61 41.45 10.22 -0.34
C LEU A 61 42.04 9.37 0.79
N SER A 62 43.15 9.84 1.37
CA SER A 62 43.58 9.34 2.67
C SER A 62 42.53 9.65 3.75
N GLN A 63 42.58 8.95 4.89
CA GLN A 63 41.64 9.19 5.98
C GLN A 63 41.70 10.64 6.49
N GLU A 64 42.90 11.21 6.60
CA GLU A 64 43.10 12.60 7.06
C GLU A 64 42.50 13.61 6.07
N GLU A 65 42.71 13.41 4.77
CA GLU A 65 42.14 14.27 3.73
C GLU A 65 40.62 14.13 3.65
N ALA A 66 40.08 12.92 3.80
CA ALA A 66 38.64 12.68 3.87
C ALA A 66 38.00 13.40 5.07
N ILE A 67 38.63 13.37 6.25
CA ILE A 67 38.16 14.12 7.42
C ILE A 67 38.09 15.62 7.12
N LYS A 68 39.14 16.21 6.53
CA LYS A 68 39.14 17.63 6.13
C LYS A 68 38.00 17.93 5.17
N LYS A 69 37.78 17.05 4.19
CA LYS A 69 36.70 17.18 3.20
C LYS A 69 35.31 17.10 3.85
N PHE A 70 35.11 16.22 4.82
CA PHE A 70 33.87 16.09 5.58
C PHE A 70 33.59 17.34 6.43
N ILE A 71 34.62 17.90 7.08
CA ILE A 71 34.52 19.17 7.80
C ILE A 71 34.14 20.32 6.86
N ASP A 72 34.73 20.38 5.65
CA ASP A 72 34.37 21.39 4.63
C ASP A 72 32.91 21.26 4.19
N TYR A 73 32.41 20.02 4.01
CA TYR A 73 31.00 19.76 3.73
C TYR A 73 30.10 20.20 4.89
N ALA A 74 30.48 19.91 6.14
CA ALA A 74 29.71 20.28 7.32
C ALA A 74 29.57 21.80 7.41
N LYS A 75 30.65 22.53 7.11
CA LYS A 75 30.61 23.99 7.00
C LYS A 75 29.69 24.48 5.87
N ALA A 76 29.70 23.82 4.72
CA ALA A 76 28.89 24.21 3.56
C ALA A 76 27.37 24.08 3.82
N VAL A 77 26.97 23.13 4.67
CA VAL A 77 25.58 22.95 5.13
C VAL A 77 25.29 23.65 6.47
N ASN A 78 26.12 24.62 6.87
CA ASN A 78 25.95 25.47 8.07
C ASN A 78 25.87 24.73 9.41
N LEU A 79 26.58 23.60 9.56
CA LEU A 79 26.72 22.92 10.85
C LEU A 79 27.69 23.65 11.78
N ASP A 80 27.52 23.43 13.08
CA ASP A 80 28.54 23.69 14.08
C ASP A 80 29.73 22.77 13.81
N VAL A 81 30.77 23.36 13.21
CA VAL A 81 31.96 22.65 12.76
C VAL A 81 32.79 22.15 13.95
N ASP A 82 32.78 22.85 15.09
CA ASP A 82 33.55 22.46 16.26
C ASP A 82 32.90 21.22 16.90
N GLN A 83 31.58 21.24 17.10
CA GLN A 83 30.82 20.08 17.57
C GLN A 83 30.95 18.88 16.63
N PHE A 84 30.79 19.11 15.32
CA PHE A 84 30.92 18.06 14.30
C PHE A 84 32.31 17.42 14.32
N THR A 85 33.36 18.24 14.38
CA THR A 85 34.75 17.78 14.38
C THR A 85 35.09 17.01 15.65
N GLU A 86 34.58 17.46 16.80
CA GLU A 86 34.72 16.74 18.07
C GLU A 86 34.09 15.34 17.98
N ALA A 87 32.81 15.25 17.56
CA ALA A 87 32.12 13.96 17.44
C ALA A 87 32.84 12.98 16.51
N LEU A 88 33.34 13.46 15.37
CA LEU A 88 34.08 12.66 14.39
C LEU A 88 35.42 12.16 14.94
N ASN A 89 36.16 13.02 15.67
CA ASN A 89 37.45 12.66 16.26
C ASN A 89 37.31 11.69 17.44
N GLU A 90 36.23 11.80 18.22
CA GLU A 90 35.93 10.91 19.33
C GLU A 90 35.42 9.54 18.88
N GLY A 91 34.95 9.41 17.63
CA GLY A 91 34.25 8.21 17.17
C GLY A 91 32.96 7.98 17.96
N ARG A 92 32.26 9.08 18.31
CA ARG A 92 31.10 9.12 19.21
C ARG A 92 30.00 8.13 18.82
N TYR A 93 29.85 7.82 17.54
CA TYR A 93 28.83 6.96 16.96
C TYR A 93 29.35 5.61 16.46
N THR A 94 30.64 5.33 16.65
CA THR A 94 31.26 4.11 16.10
C THR A 94 30.61 2.85 16.65
N GLN A 95 30.25 2.83 17.94
CA GLN A 95 29.54 1.70 18.54
C GLN A 95 28.13 1.52 17.94
N LYS A 96 27.38 2.61 17.72
CA LYS A 96 26.05 2.58 17.09
C LYS A 96 26.13 1.99 15.67
N ILE A 97 27.15 2.38 14.91
CA ILE A 97 27.40 1.89 13.55
C ILE A 97 27.79 0.40 13.58
N GLU A 98 28.65 0.01 14.53
CA GLU A 98 29.08 -1.39 14.67
C GLU A 98 27.92 -2.29 15.08
N ASP A 99 27.11 -1.89 16.05
CA ASP A 99 25.94 -2.66 16.50
C ASP A 99 24.95 -2.88 15.35
N ALA A 100 24.70 -1.85 14.52
CA ALA A 100 23.85 -1.97 13.35
C ALA A 100 24.44 -2.92 12.29
N TYR A 101 25.75 -2.84 12.04
CA TYR A 101 26.44 -3.73 11.11
C TYR A 101 26.39 -5.19 11.59
N GLN A 102 26.68 -5.45 12.87
CA GLN A 102 26.67 -6.80 13.43
C GLN A 102 25.26 -7.41 13.41
N ALA A 103 24.23 -6.65 13.82
CA ALA A 103 22.85 -7.12 13.76
C ALA A 103 22.43 -7.54 12.33
N ALA A 104 22.85 -6.77 11.31
CA ALA A 104 22.58 -7.09 9.93
C ALA A 104 23.39 -8.30 9.43
N ALA A 105 24.66 -8.43 9.84
CA ALA A 105 25.49 -9.59 9.52
C ALA A 105 24.95 -10.88 10.15
N GLU A 106 24.49 -10.83 11.41
CA GLU A 106 23.82 -11.94 12.10
C GLU A 106 22.49 -12.32 11.43
N ALA A 107 21.76 -11.35 10.87
CA ALA A 107 20.58 -11.58 10.04
C ALA A 107 20.91 -12.12 8.63
N GLY A 108 22.19 -12.37 8.32
CA GLY A 108 22.63 -12.91 7.03
C GLY A 108 22.57 -11.92 5.87
N LEU A 109 22.50 -10.61 6.15
CA LEU A 109 22.45 -9.60 5.10
C LEU A 109 23.83 -9.43 4.45
N GLY A 110 23.88 -9.56 3.12
CA GLY A 110 25.13 -9.60 2.37
C GLY A 110 25.52 -8.30 1.68
N GLY A 111 24.68 -7.26 1.72
CA GLY A 111 24.96 -6.04 0.96
C GLY A 111 23.96 -4.92 1.15
N THR A 112 24.24 -3.83 0.44
CA THR A 112 23.41 -2.61 0.42
C THR A 112 22.99 -2.27 -1.02
N PRO A 113 21.82 -1.66 -1.21
CA PRO A 113 20.77 -1.47 -0.22
C PRO A 113 20.02 -2.78 0.05
N THR A 114 19.70 -3.05 1.33
CA THR A 114 18.73 -4.07 1.73
C THR A 114 17.53 -3.35 2.33
N ILE A 115 16.33 -3.62 1.81
CA ILE A 115 15.09 -2.97 2.24
C ILE A 115 14.16 -4.04 2.80
N PHE A 116 13.52 -3.72 3.92
CA PHE A 116 12.40 -4.48 4.46
C PHE A 116 11.15 -3.62 4.48
N VAL A 117 10.02 -4.20 4.14
CA VAL A 117 8.69 -3.58 4.24
C VAL A 117 7.83 -4.49 5.11
N ASN A 118 7.36 -3.99 6.24
CA ASN A 118 6.58 -4.75 7.24
C ASN A 118 7.20 -6.12 7.60
N GLY A 119 8.53 -6.20 7.68
CA GLY A 119 9.26 -7.43 8.00
C GLY A 119 9.55 -8.36 6.81
N TYR A 120 9.01 -8.07 5.62
CA TYR A 120 9.31 -8.80 4.40
C TYR A 120 10.47 -8.17 3.63
N LEU A 121 11.43 -8.99 3.19
CA LEU A 121 12.55 -8.55 2.37
C LEU A 121 12.05 -8.07 1.01
N PHE A 122 12.35 -6.81 0.67
CA PHE A 122 12.01 -6.25 -0.63
C PHE A 122 12.84 -6.92 -1.73
N PRO A 123 12.20 -7.51 -2.76
CA PRO A 123 12.89 -8.25 -3.81
C PRO A 123 13.49 -7.30 -4.85
N SER A 124 14.55 -6.56 -4.48
CA SER A 124 15.19 -5.51 -5.31
C SER A 124 15.78 -6.02 -6.63
N GLN A 125 15.94 -7.34 -6.80
CA GLN A 125 16.34 -7.94 -8.07
C GLN A 125 15.17 -8.08 -9.06
N GLN A 126 13.93 -8.10 -8.57
CA GLN A 126 12.71 -8.30 -9.37
C GLN A 126 11.89 -7.03 -9.47
N LEU A 127 11.91 -6.18 -8.43
CA LEU A 127 11.15 -4.95 -8.37
C LEU A 127 12.07 -3.73 -8.37
N PRO A 128 11.72 -2.68 -9.14
CA PRO A 128 12.48 -1.44 -9.14
C PRO A 128 12.44 -0.78 -7.75
N MET A 129 13.57 -0.22 -7.33
CA MET A 129 13.67 0.54 -6.07
C MET A 129 13.19 1.98 -6.24
N ASN A 130 11.96 2.13 -6.69
CA ASN A 130 11.25 3.40 -6.84
C ASN A 130 9.88 3.29 -6.15
N LYS A 131 9.09 4.36 -6.24
CA LYS A 131 7.74 4.40 -5.66
C LYS A 131 6.90 3.22 -6.17
N GLU A 132 6.87 3.02 -7.48
CA GLU A 132 6.02 2.03 -8.13
C GLU A 132 6.34 0.59 -7.66
N GLY A 133 7.62 0.25 -7.55
CA GLY A 133 8.01 -1.09 -7.07
C GLY A 133 7.71 -1.30 -5.58
N ILE A 134 7.84 -0.26 -4.76
CA ILE A 134 7.50 -0.33 -3.33
C ILE A 134 5.99 -0.44 -3.14
N ASP A 135 5.20 0.32 -3.89
CA ASP A 135 3.73 0.25 -3.85
C ASP A 135 3.23 -1.14 -4.26
N LEU A 136 3.81 -1.71 -5.33
CA LEU A 136 3.48 -3.07 -5.74
C LEU A 136 3.82 -4.09 -4.65
N PHE A 137 4.97 -3.95 -3.99
CA PHE A 137 5.35 -4.87 -2.92
C PHE A 137 4.46 -4.73 -1.68
N LEU A 138 4.10 -3.51 -1.29
CA LEU A 138 3.11 -3.24 -0.23
C LEU A 138 1.77 -3.91 -0.54
N ASN A 139 1.31 -3.80 -1.78
CA ASN A 139 0.09 -4.45 -2.25
C ASN A 139 0.18 -5.99 -2.16
N ILE A 140 1.32 -6.59 -2.49
CA ILE A 140 1.56 -8.03 -2.34
C ILE A 140 1.55 -8.44 -0.86
N ILE A 141 2.20 -7.68 0.03
CA ILE A 141 2.18 -7.96 1.47
C ILE A 141 0.74 -7.90 1.99
N ARG A 142 -0.02 -6.85 1.63
CA ARG A 142 -1.45 -6.73 2.00
C ARG A 142 -2.27 -7.93 1.53
N LEU A 143 -2.03 -8.43 0.32
CA LEU A 143 -2.65 -9.66 -0.20
C LEU A 143 -2.30 -10.90 0.63
N MET A 144 -1.06 -11.01 1.11
CA MET A 144 -0.59 -12.16 1.88
C MET A 144 -1.11 -12.14 3.32
N GLU A 145 -1.12 -10.96 3.95
CA GLU A 145 -1.54 -10.80 5.35
C GLU A 145 -3.06 -10.91 5.52
N ASN A 146 -3.85 -10.54 4.50
CA ASN A 146 -5.31 -10.51 4.58
C ASN A 146 -6.00 -11.77 4.00
N GLN A 147 -5.37 -12.95 4.08
CA GLN A 147 -6.04 -14.18 3.69
C GLN A 147 -6.89 -14.72 4.83
N TYR A 148 -8.16 -15.01 4.53
CA TYR A 148 -9.14 -15.55 5.45
C TYR A 148 -9.57 -16.96 5.03
N ASP A 149 -9.99 -17.74 6.01
CA ASP A 149 -10.86 -18.88 5.74
C ASP A 149 -12.27 -18.38 5.36
N ALA A 150 -13.02 -19.18 4.61
CA ALA A 150 -14.41 -18.86 4.30
C ALA A 150 -15.21 -18.61 5.60
N PRO A 151 -15.86 -17.44 5.73
CA PRO A 151 -16.45 -17.04 7.00
C PRO A 151 -17.68 -17.87 7.33
N LYS A 152 -17.93 -18.04 8.62
CA LYS A 152 -19.24 -18.49 9.10
C LYS A 152 -20.29 -17.41 8.84
N GLN A 153 -21.56 -17.78 8.96
CA GLN A 153 -22.67 -16.84 8.84
C GLN A 153 -22.59 -15.75 9.94
N VAL A 154 -22.40 -14.49 9.53
CA VAL A 154 -22.43 -13.28 10.36
C VAL A 154 -23.75 -12.51 10.22
N LEU A 155 -24.44 -12.65 9.09
CA LEU A 155 -25.75 -12.02 8.87
C LEU A 155 -26.89 -12.93 9.34
N ASP A 156 -27.87 -12.37 10.05
CA ASP A 156 -29.13 -13.03 10.34
C ASP A 156 -30.08 -12.90 9.14
N LEU A 157 -30.31 -14.01 8.43
CA LEU A 157 -31.09 -14.04 7.20
C LEU A 157 -32.58 -13.67 7.38
N SER A 158 -33.07 -13.58 8.63
CA SER A 158 -34.42 -13.08 8.91
C SER A 158 -34.53 -11.55 8.89
N LYS A 159 -33.39 -10.86 8.81
CA LYS A 159 -33.29 -9.41 8.87
C LYS A 159 -32.91 -8.80 7.53
N LYS A 160 -32.98 -7.47 7.46
CA LYS A 160 -32.55 -6.68 6.30
C LYS A 160 -31.34 -5.83 6.69
N TYR A 161 -30.44 -5.65 5.74
CA TYR A 161 -29.18 -4.95 5.95
C TYR A 161 -28.93 -3.93 4.86
N GLN A 162 -28.14 -2.92 5.19
CA GLN A 162 -27.69 -1.89 4.29
C GLN A 162 -26.17 -1.74 4.41
N ALA A 163 -25.51 -1.63 3.27
CA ALA A 163 -24.09 -1.33 3.19
C ALA A 163 -23.89 0.15 2.84
N THR A 164 -22.91 0.79 3.48
CA THR A 164 -22.42 2.13 3.14
C THR A 164 -20.96 2.04 2.75
N VAL A 165 -20.66 2.42 1.52
CA VAL A 165 -19.30 2.57 0.97
C VAL A 165 -18.97 4.05 1.01
N SER A 166 -18.14 4.47 1.97
CA SER A 166 -17.67 5.85 2.07
C SER A 166 -16.47 6.04 1.16
N THR A 167 -16.53 7.03 0.26
CA THR A 167 -15.47 7.34 -0.70
C THR A 167 -15.03 8.79 -0.56
N GLU A 168 -13.93 9.17 -1.20
CA GLU A 168 -13.52 10.58 -1.28
C GLU A 168 -14.48 11.46 -2.11
N LYS A 169 -15.41 10.85 -2.86
CA LYS A 169 -16.44 11.53 -3.65
C LYS A 169 -17.80 11.62 -2.94
N GLY A 170 -17.95 10.95 -1.80
CA GLY A 170 -19.21 10.85 -1.06
C GLY A 170 -19.57 9.40 -0.71
N ASP A 171 -20.73 9.23 -0.08
CA ASP A 171 -21.22 7.92 0.35
C ASP A 171 -22.10 7.27 -0.72
N ILE A 172 -21.88 5.97 -0.94
CA ILE A 172 -22.73 5.11 -1.76
C ILE A 172 -23.41 4.10 -0.82
N VAL A 173 -24.74 4.09 -0.82
CA VAL A 173 -25.54 3.28 0.09
C VAL A 173 -26.40 2.30 -0.70
N PHE A 174 -26.33 1.01 -0.37
CA PHE A 174 -27.13 -0.02 -1.04
C PHE A 174 -27.77 -1.01 -0.06
N ASP A 175 -29.00 -1.43 -0.38
CA ASP A 175 -29.68 -2.50 0.34
C ASP A 175 -29.02 -3.84 -0.04
N LEU A 176 -28.73 -4.68 0.96
CA LEU A 176 -28.04 -5.96 0.79
C LEU A 176 -29.06 -7.11 0.67
N PHE A 177 -28.96 -7.90 -0.39
CA PHE A 177 -29.88 -9.00 -0.72
C PHE A 177 -29.44 -10.34 -0.12
N ALA A 178 -29.34 -10.40 1.21
CA ALA A 178 -28.97 -11.62 1.94
C ALA A 178 -29.98 -12.77 1.79
N ASP A 179 -31.20 -12.50 1.31
CA ASP A 179 -32.21 -13.51 1.01
C ASP A 179 -31.95 -14.25 -0.31
N THR A 180 -31.52 -13.54 -1.36
CA THR A 180 -31.26 -14.16 -2.67
C THR A 180 -29.79 -14.56 -2.87
N ALA A 181 -28.85 -13.90 -2.16
CA ALA A 181 -27.42 -14.19 -2.22
C ALA A 181 -26.80 -14.34 -0.81
N PRO A 182 -27.29 -15.29 0.03
CA PRO A 182 -26.89 -15.40 1.43
C PRO A 182 -25.40 -15.60 1.63
N VAL A 183 -24.72 -16.38 0.78
CA VAL A 183 -23.28 -16.66 0.95
C VAL A 183 -22.43 -15.45 0.54
N ASN A 184 -22.72 -14.85 -0.62
CA ASN A 184 -21.94 -13.72 -1.13
C ASN A 184 -22.21 -12.44 -0.34
N ALA A 185 -23.46 -12.17 0.06
CA ALA A 185 -23.78 -11.06 0.96
C ALA A 185 -23.10 -11.21 2.33
N ASN A 186 -23.06 -12.43 2.86
CA ASN A 186 -22.35 -12.72 4.11
C ASN A 186 -20.84 -12.53 3.99
N SER A 187 -20.24 -12.99 2.89
CA SER A 187 -18.83 -12.77 2.58
C SER A 187 -18.49 -11.27 2.53
N PHE A 188 -19.30 -10.49 1.82
CA PHE A 188 -19.14 -9.03 1.74
C PHE A 188 -19.22 -8.38 3.14
N ALA A 189 -20.23 -8.73 3.94
CA ALA A 189 -20.39 -8.17 5.28
C ALA A 189 -19.24 -8.54 6.23
N PHE A 190 -18.77 -9.79 6.19
CA PHE A 190 -17.61 -10.23 6.95
C PHE A 190 -16.35 -9.44 6.56
N LEU A 191 -16.09 -9.28 5.26
CA LEU A 191 -14.91 -8.56 4.76
C LEU A 191 -14.98 -7.06 5.11
N ALA A 192 -16.17 -6.47 5.09
CA ALA A 192 -16.38 -5.10 5.59
C ALA A 192 -16.05 -4.99 7.08
N GLU A 193 -16.49 -5.93 7.93
CA GLU A 193 -16.14 -5.96 9.36
C GLU A 193 -14.62 -6.08 9.60
N LYS A 194 -13.91 -6.76 8.69
CA LYS A 194 -12.45 -6.91 8.74
C LYS A 194 -11.66 -5.74 8.13
N GLY A 195 -12.35 -4.71 7.62
CA GLY A 195 -11.70 -3.57 6.97
C GLY A 195 -11.03 -3.94 5.64
N TRP A 196 -11.43 -5.05 4.99
CA TRP A 196 -10.85 -5.48 3.71
C TRP A 196 -10.97 -4.41 2.62
N TYR A 197 -12.05 -3.65 2.67
CA TYR A 197 -12.37 -2.63 1.67
C TYR A 197 -11.72 -1.27 1.95
N ASP A 198 -11.15 -1.09 3.16
CA ASP A 198 -10.65 0.19 3.63
C ASP A 198 -9.38 0.57 2.88
N ASN A 199 -9.28 1.84 2.49
CA ASN A 199 -8.20 2.41 1.68
C ASN A 199 -7.96 1.71 0.33
N GLY A 200 -8.90 0.88 -0.13
CA GLY A 200 -8.93 0.35 -1.49
C GLY A 200 -9.33 1.43 -2.50
N SER A 201 -9.50 1.04 -3.77
CA SER A 201 -10.01 1.96 -4.80
C SER A 201 -11.03 1.29 -5.71
N PHE A 202 -11.84 2.13 -6.37
CA PHE A 202 -12.52 1.73 -7.59
C PHE A 202 -11.48 1.63 -8.71
N HIS A 203 -10.94 0.44 -8.89
CA HIS A 203 -9.80 0.22 -9.77
C HIS A 203 -10.17 0.07 -11.24
N ARG A 204 -11.45 -0.07 -11.56
CA ARG A 204 -11.93 -0.11 -12.94
C ARG A 204 -13.28 0.59 -13.02
N VAL A 205 -13.33 1.75 -13.68
CA VAL A 205 -14.51 2.59 -13.80
C VAL A 205 -14.76 2.87 -15.28
N LEU A 206 -15.83 2.27 -15.81
CA LEU A 206 -16.24 2.38 -17.20
C LEU A 206 -17.60 3.10 -17.23
N PRO A 207 -17.65 4.41 -17.56
CA PRO A 207 -18.83 5.28 -17.35
C PRO A 207 -20.15 4.80 -17.98
N ASP A 208 -20.10 4.00 -19.05
CA ASP A 208 -21.28 3.47 -19.72
C ASP A 208 -21.60 2.02 -19.32
N PHE A 209 -20.97 1.52 -18.26
CA PHE A 209 -21.07 0.12 -17.86
C PHE A 209 -21.11 -0.06 -16.35
N MET A 210 -19.97 0.03 -15.66
CA MET A 210 -19.87 -0.29 -14.23
C MET A 210 -18.65 0.35 -13.57
N ALA A 211 -18.72 0.48 -12.25
CA ALA A 211 -17.62 0.85 -11.36
C ALA A 211 -17.28 -0.36 -10.48
N GLN A 212 -16.08 -0.90 -10.64
CA GLN A 212 -15.58 -2.09 -9.94
C GLN A 212 -14.52 -1.72 -8.90
N GLY A 213 -14.70 -2.27 -7.70
CA GLY A 213 -13.83 -2.10 -6.54
C GLY A 213 -13.67 -3.41 -5.77
N GLY A 214 -13.19 -3.32 -4.54
CA GLY A 214 -13.08 -4.46 -3.62
C GLY A 214 -11.79 -5.30 -3.74
N ASP A 215 -10.79 -4.77 -4.43
CA ASP A 215 -9.42 -5.27 -4.42
C ASP A 215 -8.54 -4.34 -3.55
N PRO A 216 -7.98 -4.81 -2.41
CA PRO A 216 -7.12 -4.00 -1.55
C PRO A 216 -5.86 -3.48 -2.25
N THR A 217 -5.44 -4.13 -3.34
CA THR A 217 -4.28 -3.72 -4.13
C THR A 217 -4.61 -2.75 -5.24
N GLY A 218 -5.89 -2.67 -5.63
CA GLY A 218 -6.33 -1.83 -6.73
C GLY A 218 -5.82 -2.22 -8.12
N ILE A 219 -5.37 -3.46 -8.33
CA ILE A 219 -4.89 -3.94 -9.65
C ILE A 219 -5.80 -5.03 -10.27
N GLY A 220 -6.87 -5.43 -9.58
CA GLY A 220 -7.89 -6.38 -10.08
C GLY A 220 -7.61 -7.86 -9.79
N VAL A 221 -6.58 -8.19 -8.99
CA VAL A 221 -6.18 -9.59 -8.69
C VAL A 221 -6.44 -9.99 -7.23
N GLY A 222 -6.91 -9.05 -6.40
CA GLY A 222 -7.27 -9.24 -5.00
C GLY A 222 -8.23 -10.39 -4.76
N TRP A 223 -7.91 -11.25 -3.79
CA TRP A 223 -8.79 -12.31 -3.32
C TRP A 223 -8.61 -12.59 -1.82
N PRO A 224 -9.68 -12.89 -1.08
CA PRO A 224 -9.67 -12.89 0.37
C PRO A 224 -9.20 -14.19 1.03
N GLY A 225 -8.49 -15.09 0.33
CA GLY A 225 -8.15 -16.41 0.88
C GLY A 225 -9.17 -17.53 0.56
N TYR A 226 -10.34 -17.19 0.02
CA TYR A 226 -11.38 -18.15 -0.37
C TYR A 226 -12.20 -17.70 -1.58
N ARG A 227 -13.06 -18.60 -2.08
CA ARG A 227 -14.05 -18.33 -3.15
C ARG A 227 -15.45 -18.73 -2.72
N CYS A 228 -16.45 -18.00 -3.21
CA CYS A 228 -17.87 -18.31 -3.07
C CYS A 228 -18.43 -18.81 -4.42
N GLY A 229 -19.39 -19.74 -4.34
CA GLY A 229 -20.17 -20.16 -5.51
C GLY A 229 -21.08 -19.05 -6.03
N ASP A 230 -21.57 -19.22 -7.26
CA ASP A 230 -22.54 -18.29 -7.86
C ASP A 230 -23.93 -18.49 -7.25
N GLU A 231 -24.62 -17.40 -6.91
CA GLU A 231 -26.00 -17.38 -6.40
C GLU A 231 -26.90 -16.59 -7.37
N VAL A 232 -26.94 -17.04 -8.63
CA VAL A 232 -27.75 -16.44 -9.68
C VAL A 232 -29.20 -16.89 -9.56
N THR A 233 -30.13 -15.93 -9.55
CA THR A 233 -31.57 -16.18 -9.44
C THR A 233 -32.33 -15.38 -10.49
N SER A 234 -33.56 -15.80 -10.81
CA SER A 234 -34.46 -15.00 -11.67
C SER A 234 -35.21 -13.90 -10.90
N GLU A 235 -35.07 -13.84 -9.57
CA GLU A 235 -35.77 -12.86 -8.73
C GLU A 235 -35.14 -11.48 -8.78
N ARG A 236 -33.86 -11.42 -9.17
CA ARG A 236 -33.06 -10.21 -9.33
C ARG A 236 -32.34 -10.28 -10.66
N ASP A 237 -32.37 -9.18 -11.41
CA ASP A 237 -31.68 -9.05 -12.68
C ASP A 237 -31.04 -7.67 -12.83
N PHE A 238 -30.25 -7.50 -13.87
CA PHE A 238 -29.59 -6.24 -14.21
C PHE A 238 -30.49 -5.36 -15.12
N SER A 239 -31.77 -5.25 -14.78
CA SER A 239 -32.73 -4.43 -15.54
C SER A 239 -32.69 -2.93 -15.20
N GLU A 240 -32.03 -2.56 -14.10
CA GLU A 240 -31.95 -1.18 -13.58
C GLU A 240 -30.49 -0.73 -13.38
N ALA A 241 -30.31 0.58 -13.16
CA ALA A 241 -29.04 1.14 -12.68
C ALA A 241 -28.82 0.83 -11.19
N GLY A 242 -27.57 0.92 -10.74
CA GLY A 242 -27.23 0.77 -9.33
C GLY A 242 -27.30 -0.66 -8.82
N MET A 243 -27.29 -1.67 -9.70
CA MET A 243 -27.21 -3.06 -9.27
C MET A 243 -25.78 -3.36 -8.79
N VAL A 244 -25.67 -3.92 -7.59
CA VAL A 244 -24.40 -4.28 -6.97
C VAL A 244 -24.20 -5.78 -7.08
N ALA A 245 -23.10 -6.22 -7.68
CA ALA A 245 -22.82 -7.62 -7.91
C ALA A 245 -21.36 -7.99 -7.68
N MET A 246 -21.10 -9.26 -7.37
CA MET A 246 -19.75 -9.78 -7.19
C MET A 246 -19.05 -9.90 -8.54
N ALA A 247 -17.82 -9.39 -8.64
CA ALA A 247 -16.96 -9.64 -9.80
C ALA A 247 -16.34 -11.04 -9.71
N ASN A 248 -16.15 -11.69 -10.86
CA ASN A 248 -15.58 -13.03 -10.95
C ASN A 248 -14.72 -13.19 -12.22
N SER A 249 -13.96 -14.29 -12.30
CA SER A 249 -13.14 -14.68 -13.45
C SER A 249 -13.65 -15.98 -14.09
N GLY A 250 -14.97 -16.18 -14.06
CA GLY A 250 -15.65 -17.40 -14.45
C GLY A 250 -16.48 -18.02 -13.32
N PRO A 251 -17.21 -19.10 -13.60
CA PRO A 251 -18.18 -19.66 -12.66
C PRO A 251 -17.57 -20.02 -11.30
N ASN A 252 -18.26 -19.68 -10.23
CA ASN A 252 -17.91 -19.99 -8.83
C ASN A 252 -16.56 -19.42 -8.38
N THR A 253 -16.17 -18.25 -8.90
CA THR A 253 -14.92 -17.57 -8.52
C THR A 253 -15.16 -16.23 -7.82
N ASN A 254 -16.36 -16.02 -7.26
CA ASN A 254 -16.66 -14.83 -6.46
C ASN A 254 -15.68 -14.74 -5.28
N GLY A 255 -15.10 -13.56 -5.07
CA GLY A 255 -14.17 -13.30 -3.97
C GLY A 255 -14.65 -12.12 -3.15
N ALA A 256 -13.87 -11.04 -3.17
CA ALA A 256 -14.19 -9.80 -2.48
C ALA A 256 -14.56 -8.65 -3.42
N GLN A 257 -14.11 -8.72 -4.68
CA GLN A 257 -14.35 -7.68 -5.66
C GLN A 257 -15.83 -7.62 -6.04
N PHE A 258 -16.35 -6.40 -6.17
CA PHE A 258 -17.73 -6.12 -6.53
C PHE A 258 -17.76 -4.98 -7.55
N PHE A 259 -18.89 -4.84 -8.24
CA PHE A 259 -19.14 -3.72 -9.13
C PHE A 259 -20.55 -3.17 -8.98
N ILE A 260 -20.72 -1.91 -9.37
CA ILE A 260 -21.98 -1.18 -9.37
C ILE A 260 -22.29 -0.75 -10.80
N THR A 261 -23.48 -1.05 -11.29
CA THR A 261 -23.87 -0.70 -12.67
C THR A 261 -24.30 0.77 -12.80
N TYR A 262 -23.97 1.39 -13.93
CA TYR A 262 -24.46 2.75 -14.28
C TYR A 262 -25.84 2.71 -14.93
N GLY A 263 -26.26 1.55 -15.42
CA GLY A 263 -27.52 1.35 -16.13
C GLY A 263 -27.86 -0.12 -16.31
N PRO A 264 -28.92 -0.43 -17.08
CA PRO A 264 -29.32 -1.81 -17.36
C PRO A 264 -28.24 -2.59 -18.12
N THR A 265 -27.85 -3.76 -17.60
CA THR A 265 -26.83 -4.64 -18.17
C THR A 265 -27.31 -6.11 -18.21
N PRO A 266 -28.41 -6.44 -18.91
CA PRO A 266 -29.05 -7.76 -18.86
C PRO A 266 -28.16 -8.91 -19.35
N HIS A 267 -27.12 -8.63 -20.14
CA HIS A 267 -26.13 -9.62 -20.57
C HIS A 267 -25.29 -10.20 -19.42
N LEU A 268 -25.36 -9.61 -18.21
CA LEU A 268 -24.69 -10.10 -17.00
C LEU A 268 -25.56 -11.08 -16.17
N ASN A 269 -26.86 -11.19 -16.47
CA ASN A 269 -27.83 -11.92 -15.65
C ASN A 269 -27.45 -13.38 -15.35
N GLU A 270 -26.80 -14.07 -16.28
CA GLU A 270 -26.48 -15.50 -16.12
C GLU A 270 -25.12 -15.75 -15.46
N GLY A 271 -24.31 -14.70 -15.24
CA GLY A 271 -22.90 -14.87 -14.88
C GLY A 271 -22.48 -14.25 -13.56
N PHE A 272 -23.30 -13.39 -12.94
CA PHE A 272 -22.87 -12.59 -11.79
C PHE A 272 -23.91 -12.59 -10.67
N THR A 273 -23.43 -12.83 -9.44
CA THR A 273 -24.26 -12.82 -8.24
C THR A 273 -24.59 -11.39 -7.84
N ILE A 274 -25.86 -11.00 -7.92
CA ILE A 274 -26.35 -9.71 -7.43
C ILE A 274 -26.48 -9.77 -5.90
N ILE A 275 -25.73 -8.92 -5.21
CA ILE A 275 -25.73 -8.84 -3.73
C ILE A 275 -26.47 -7.63 -3.19
N GLY A 276 -26.86 -6.67 -4.03
CA GLY A 276 -27.60 -5.50 -3.56
C GLY A 276 -28.02 -4.53 -4.66
N GLN A 277 -28.65 -3.43 -4.23
CA GLN A 277 -29.06 -2.33 -5.09
C GLN A 277 -28.88 -0.99 -4.39
N VAL A 278 -28.24 -0.04 -5.08
CA VAL A 278 -28.03 1.32 -4.60
C VAL A 278 -29.37 2.00 -4.31
N VAL A 279 -29.50 2.53 -3.10
CA VAL A 279 -30.68 3.29 -2.65
C VAL A 279 -30.36 4.76 -2.40
N SER A 280 -29.08 5.13 -2.30
CA SER A 280 -28.60 6.52 -2.23
C SER A 280 -27.16 6.59 -2.73
N GLY A 281 -26.78 7.70 -3.39
CA GLY A 281 -25.42 7.91 -3.87
C GLY A 281 -25.14 7.36 -5.28
N GLN A 282 -26.18 7.15 -6.11
CA GLN A 282 -25.97 6.79 -7.52
C GLN A 282 -25.25 7.92 -8.29
N ASP A 283 -25.52 9.17 -7.95
CA ASP A 283 -24.81 10.35 -8.44
C ASP A 283 -23.32 10.35 -8.02
N VAL A 284 -23.01 9.79 -6.84
CA VAL A 284 -21.62 9.59 -6.40
C VAL A 284 -20.94 8.53 -7.27
N VAL A 285 -21.60 7.40 -7.56
CA VAL A 285 -21.10 6.38 -8.50
C VAL A 285 -20.85 7.02 -9.87
N GLU A 286 -21.76 7.86 -10.33
CA GLU A 286 -21.67 8.59 -11.60
C GLU A 286 -20.51 9.60 -11.65
N SER A 287 -20.10 10.11 -10.49
CA SER A 287 -19.01 11.07 -10.35
C SER A 287 -17.61 10.43 -10.23
N LEU A 288 -17.54 9.10 -10.11
CA LEU A 288 -16.27 8.39 -10.02
C LEU A 288 -15.42 8.63 -11.27
N THR A 289 -14.12 8.83 -11.04
CA THR A 289 -13.11 9.11 -12.04
C THR A 289 -12.99 7.92 -12.99
N PRO A 290 -13.22 8.11 -14.31
CA PRO A 290 -13.09 7.05 -15.29
C PRO A 290 -11.68 6.44 -15.27
N ARG A 291 -11.61 5.11 -15.25
CA ARG A 291 -10.36 4.36 -15.17
C ARG A 291 -10.47 3.04 -15.91
N ASN A 292 -9.67 2.88 -16.95
CA ASN A 292 -9.50 1.60 -17.64
C ASN A 292 -8.06 1.09 -17.46
N PRO A 293 -7.82 0.10 -16.57
CA PRO A 293 -6.49 -0.46 -16.33
C PRO A 293 -5.82 -1.05 -17.57
N GLU A 294 -6.58 -1.47 -18.59
CA GLU A 294 -6.02 -1.98 -19.84
C GLU A 294 -5.39 -0.87 -20.69
N GLN A 295 -5.83 0.38 -20.52
CA GLN A 295 -5.33 1.54 -21.26
C GLN A 295 -4.34 2.36 -20.44
N GLN A 296 -4.58 2.47 -19.13
CA GLN A 296 -3.77 3.27 -18.19
C GLN A 296 -3.63 2.51 -16.87
N PRO A 297 -2.74 1.50 -16.78
CA PRO A 297 -2.60 0.66 -15.59
C PRO A 297 -2.17 1.46 -14.34
N ASP A 298 -1.38 2.51 -14.54
CA ASP A 298 -0.78 3.32 -13.46
C ASP A 298 -1.67 4.47 -12.97
N PHE A 299 -2.83 4.69 -13.61
CA PHE A 299 -3.74 5.77 -13.20
C PHE A 299 -4.48 5.39 -11.91
N ALA A 300 -4.43 6.24 -10.89
CA ALA A 300 -5.10 5.98 -9.61
C ALA A 300 -6.63 6.13 -9.74
N GLY A 301 -7.38 5.22 -9.11
CA GLY A 301 -8.84 5.31 -9.01
C GLY A 301 -9.26 5.94 -7.68
N ASP A 302 -10.51 6.40 -7.59
CA ASP A 302 -10.98 7.05 -6.36
C ASP A 302 -10.99 6.06 -5.18
N LYS A 303 -10.60 6.55 -4.01
CA LYS A 303 -10.43 5.76 -2.78
C LYS A 303 -11.77 5.39 -2.15
N ILE A 304 -11.86 4.14 -1.70
CA ILE A 304 -12.84 3.67 -0.72
C ILE A 304 -12.20 3.91 0.65
N LEU A 305 -12.78 4.80 1.45
CA LEU A 305 -12.29 5.16 2.77
C LEU A 305 -12.66 4.09 3.80
N SER A 306 -13.92 3.62 3.76
CA SER A 306 -14.40 2.54 4.61
C SER A 306 -15.67 1.91 4.06
N VAL A 307 -15.94 0.65 4.43
CA VAL A 307 -17.23 0.00 4.18
C VAL A 307 -17.85 -0.48 5.48
N THR A 308 -19.13 -0.14 5.69
CA THR A 308 -19.89 -0.60 6.86
C THR A 308 -21.16 -1.32 6.44
N VAL A 309 -21.56 -2.36 7.19
CA VAL A 309 -22.83 -3.05 7.01
C VAL A 309 -23.64 -2.95 8.29
N THR A 310 -24.87 -2.46 8.18
CA THR A 310 -25.75 -2.20 9.33
C THR A 310 -27.12 -2.85 9.14
N GLU A 311 -27.73 -3.29 10.24
CA GLU A 311 -29.10 -3.79 10.25
C GLU A 311 -30.08 -2.64 10.02
N LYS A 312 -31.02 -2.84 9.10
CA LYS A 312 -32.07 -1.88 8.77
C LYS A 312 -33.15 -1.94 9.86
N LYS A 313 -33.45 -0.80 10.46
CA LYS A 313 -34.50 -0.65 11.50
C LYS A 313 -35.90 -0.72 10.91
#